data_AF-A0A9W4RB45-F1
#
_entry.id   AF-A0A9W4RB45-F1
#
_cell.length_a   1.000
_cell.length_b   1.000
_cell.length_c   1.000
_cell.angle_alpha   90.00
_cell.angle_beta   90.00
_cell.angle_gamma   90.00
#
_symmetry.space_group_name_H-M   'P 1'
#
loop_
_entity.id
_entity.type
_entity.pdbx_description
1 polymer ?
#
loop_
_entity_poly.entity_id
_entity_poly.type
_entity_poly.pdbx_seq_one_letter_code
_entity_poly.pdbx_strand_id
1 'polypeptide(L)' 'MKLPIVIHTDEDYERAQQRVEELNTAPDTAEKERELRAIAEAMLAFELRRDEADD' A
#
# COMPACT_ATOMS: atom_id res chain seq x y z
N MET A 1 -1.90 17.44 2.57
CA MET A 1 -2.83 16.32 2.31
C MET A 1 -2.04 15.29 1.52
N LYS A 2 -1.56 14.21 2.15
CA LYS A 2 -0.90 13.11 1.42
C LYS A 2 -1.98 12.40 0.60
N LEU A 3 -1.74 12.28 -0.70
CA LEU A 3 -2.66 11.68 -1.66
C LEU A 3 -3.00 10.24 -1.22
N PRO A 4 -4.26 9.79 -1.39
CA PRO A 4 -4.59 8.39 -1.15
C PRO A 4 -3.74 7.51 -2.08
N ILE A 5 -3.06 6.51 -1.50
CA ILE A 5 -2.35 5.49 -2.26
C ILE A 5 -3.41 4.56 -2.81
N VAL A 6 -3.50 4.47 -4.14
CA VAL A 6 -4.47 3.60 -4.82
C VAL A 6 -3.69 2.70 -5.76
N ILE A 7 -3.91 1.38 -5.64
CA ILE A 7 -3.20 0.35 -6.40
C ILE A 7 -4.16 -0.23 -7.42
N HIS A 8 -3.91 0.01 -8.71
CA HIS A 8 -4.76 -0.47 -9.79
C HIS A 8 -4.08 -1.54 -10.64
N THR A 9 -2.76 -1.64 -10.56
CA THR A 9 -1.94 -2.53 -11.38
C THR A 9 -0.91 -3.24 -10.52
N ASP A 10 -0.32 -4.31 -11.05
CA ASP A 10 0.79 -4.99 -10.39
C ASP A 10 2.00 -4.06 -10.21
N GLU A 11 2.25 -3.12 -11.13
CA GLU A 11 3.32 -2.11 -10.98
C GLU A 11 3.06 -1.17 -9.79
N ASP A 12 1.81 -0.77 -9.56
CA ASP A 12 1.45 0.03 -8.38
C ASP A 12 1.63 -0.78 -7.09
N TYR A 13 1.37 -2.08 -7.14
CA TYR A 13 1.55 -3.00 -6.03
C TYR A 13 3.03 -3.15 -5.67
N GLU A 14 3.91 -3.33 -6.65
CA GLU A 14 5.36 -3.35 -6.45
C GLU A 14 5.89 -2.03 -5.87
N ARG A 15 5.39 -0.88 -6.37
CA ARG A 15 5.75 0.44 -5.81
C ARG A 15 5.29 0.61 -4.36
N ALA A 16 4.10 0.09 -4.02
CA ALA A 16 3.60 0.09 -2.66
C ALA A 16 4.47 -0.77 -1.73
N GLN A 17 4.94 -1.93 -2.19
CA GLN A 17 5.87 -2.77 -1.45
C GLN A 17 7.21 -2.07 -1.20
N GLN A 18 7.81 -1.46 -2.22
CA GLN A 18 9.05 -0.68 -2.07
C GLN A 18 8.87 0.45 -1.05
N ARG A 19 7.71 1.11 -1.06
CA ARG A 19 7.41 2.17 -0.10
C ARG A 19 7.31 1.67 1.34
N VAL A 20 6.75 0.48 1.55
CA VAL A 20 6.72 -0.17 2.87
C VAL A 20 8.14 -0.48 3.35
N GLU A 21 9.01 -0.99 2.48
CA GLU A 21 10.41 -1.24 2.82
C GLU A 21 11.14 0.05 3.22
N GLU A 22 11.00 1.12 2.42
CA GLU A 22 11.56 2.44 2.74
C GLU A 22 11.07 2.94 4.11
N LEU A 23 9.75 2.89 4.34
CA LEU A 23 9.16 3.32 5.60
C LEU A 23 9.65 2.48 6.77
N ASN A 24 9.83 1.18 6.60
CA ASN A 24 10.35 0.30 7.65
C ASN A 24 11.79 0.64 8.05
N THR A 25 12.61 1.18 7.14
CA THR A 25 13.95 1.69 7.48
C THR A 25 13.94 3.05 8.17
N ALA A 26 12.83 3.80 8.05
CA ALA A 26 12.67 5.10 8.70
C ALA A 26 12.28 4.96 10.19
N PRO A 27 12.58 5.96 11.03
CA PRO A 27 12.18 5.97 12.44
C PRO A 27 10.67 5.81 12.62
N ASP A 28 10.28 5.11 13.68
CA ASP A 28 8.87 4.93 14.03
C ASP A 28 8.25 6.26 14.44
N THR A 29 7.30 6.70 13.63
CA THR A 29 6.54 7.93 13.86
C THR A 29 5.07 7.64 13.59
N ALA A 30 4.19 8.40 14.25
CA ALA A 30 2.74 8.28 14.02
C ALA A 30 2.36 8.56 12.55
N GLU A 31 3.19 9.32 11.81
CA GLU A 31 2.99 9.55 10.38
C GLU A 31 3.36 8.31 9.55
N LYS A 32 4.49 7.66 9.87
CA LYS A 32 4.89 6.38 9.27
C LYS A 32 3.80 5.32 9.46
N GLU A 33 3.29 5.16 10.68
CA GLU A 33 2.23 4.17 10.98
C GLU A 33 0.96 4.43 10.17
N ARG A 34 0.56 5.70 10.02
CA ARG A 34 -0.58 6.09 9.19
C ARG A 34 -0.35 5.77 7.72
N GLU A 35 0.86 6.01 7.22
CA GLU A 35 1.21 5.73 5.82
C GLU A 35 1.26 4.22 5.55
N LEU A 36 1.89 3.44 6.44
CA LEU A 36 1.91 1.97 6.37
C LEU A 36 0.49 1.39 6.38
N ARG A 37 -0.39 1.92 7.23
CA ARG A 37 -1.79 1.49 7.27
C ARG A 37 -2.52 1.81 5.96
N ALA A 38 -2.34 3.01 5.42
CA ALA A 38 -2.94 3.37 4.14
C ALA A 38 -2.44 2.49 2.98
N ILE A 39 -1.16 2.13 2.99
CA ILE A 39 -0.58 1.21 2.00
C ILE A 39 -1.19 -0.19 2.14
N ALA A 40 -1.27 -0.71 3.36
CA ALA A 40 -1.86 -2.02 3.62
C ALA A 40 -3.34 -2.09 3.20
N GLU A 41 -4.12 -1.05 3.48
CA GLU A 41 -5.52 -0.95 3.06
C GLU A 41 -5.64 -0.92 1.52
N ALA A 42 -4.74 -0.21 0.83
CA ALA A 42 -4.72 -0.15 -0.64
C ALA A 42 -4.32 -1.50 -1.28
N MET A 43 -3.33 -2.20 -0.71
CA MET A 43 -2.86 -3.51 -1.19
C MET A 43 -3.96 -4.56 -1.03
N LEU A 44 -4.60 -4.60 0.14
CA LEU A 44 -5.73 -5.50 0.40
C LEU A 44 -6.89 -5.23 -0.57
N ALA A 45 -7.23 -3.97 -0.82
CA ALA A 45 -8.30 -3.62 -1.76
C ALA A 45 -7.99 -4.05 -3.20
N PHE A 46 -6.71 -4.09 -3.59
CA PHE A 46 -6.31 -4.62 -4.90
C PHE A 46 -6.40 -6.14 -4.94
N GLU A 47 -5.90 -6.83 -3.92
CA GLU A 47 -5.96 -8.30 -3.81
C GLU A 47 -7.41 -8.79 -3.86
N LEU A 48 -8.31 -8.18 -3.09
CA LEU A 48 -9.74 -8.52 -3.11
C LEU A 48 -10.36 -8.37 -4.51
N ARG A 49 -10.02 -7.31 -5.25
CA ARG A 49 -10.49 -7.14 -6.63
C ARG A 49 -9.92 -8.18 -7.58
N ARG A 50 -8.69 -8.65 -7.32
CA ARG A 50 -8.05 -9.68 -8.14
C ARG A 50 -8.69 -11.04 -7.91
N ASP A 51 -8.92 -11.37 -6.64
CA ASP A 51 -9.63 -12.60 -6.24
C ASP A 51 -11.06 -12.62 -6.80
N GLU A 52 -11.78 -11.48 -6.81
CA GLU A 52 -13.11 -11.36 -7.43
C GLU A 52 -13.11 -11.43 -8.96
N ALA A 53 -11.98 -11.16 -9.62
CA ALA A 53 -11.89 -11.16 -11.09
C ALA A 53 -11.52 -12.54 -11.67
N ASP A 54 -11.02 -13.46 -10.84
CA ASP A 54 -10.61 -14.82 -11.21
C ASP A 54 -11.73 -15.88 -11.04
N ASP A 55 -12.93 -15.50 -10.61
CA ASP A 55 -14.17 -16.32 -10.48
C ASP A 55 -15.17 -16.09 -11.65
#